data_AF-A0A0C2WDX9-F1
#
_entry.id   AF-A0A0C2WDX9-F1
#
_cell.length_a   1.000
_cell.length_b   1.000
_cell.length_c   1.000
_cell.angle_alpha   90.00
_cell.angle_beta   90.00
_cell.angle_gamma   90.00
#
_symmetry.space_group_name_H-M   'P 1'
#
loop_
_entity.id
_entity.type
_entity.pdbx_description
1 polymer ?
#
loop_
_entity_poly.entity_id
_entity_poly.type
_entity_poly.pdbx_seq_one_letter_code
_entity_poly.pdbx_strand_id
1 'polypeptide(L)'
;MQKRYEAWGLIIPLLEHEDTNVQFFGAHTAQVKIAGDWEQFPSQNAEGIKNVVVQLTAHAITARRSKIILRKLFVALTSLALKLVPGRLPTRWPDWIMACVTMFSGLGSPTESVHDFLAIVAEEVGSVDLLGSSKLQIQQTLTDSIPMVTHTINTTLESLPVSTALEIQSAIKCDDTCTVERSNTPEQVVMARAGLSKSSGERLFFRHLGVIGPKTSWKSSKCTEEILATP
;
A
#
# COMPACT_ATOMS: atom_id res chain seq x y z
N MET A 1 13.09 4.43 27.26
CA MET A 1 13.04 2.96 27.05
C MET A 1 12.95 2.57 25.56
N GLN A 2 12.26 3.33 24.71
CA GLN A 2 12.06 2.96 23.29
C GLN A 2 13.29 3.09 22.36
N LYS A 3 14.51 3.46 22.77
CA LYS A 3 15.64 3.71 21.83
C LYS A 3 16.61 2.53 21.65
N ARG A 4 16.22 1.34 22.08
CA ARG A 4 17.11 0.19 22.24
C ARG A 4 16.74 -0.93 21.25
N TYR A 5 17.73 -1.67 20.71
CA TYR A 5 17.53 -2.72 19.70
C TYR A 5 16.62 -3.84 20.21
N GLU A 6 16.59 -4.03 21.54
CA GLU A 6 15.73 -4.93 22.28
C GLU A 6 14.25 -4.66 22.03
N ALA A 7 13.88 -3.42 21.69
CA ALA A 7 12.50 -3.06 21.38
C ALA A 7 11.97 -3.71 20.10
N TRP A 8 12.84 -4.13 19.17
CA TRP A 8 12.43 -4.94 18.02
C TRP A 8 12.03 -6.35 18.44
N GLY A 9 12.72 -6.91 19.44
CA GLY A 9 12.38 -8.19 20.06
C GLY A 9 11.08 -8.14 20.87
N LEU A 10 10.58 -6.95 21.22
CA LEU A 10 9.31 -6.77 21.92
C LEU A 10 8.10 -6.75 20.97
N ILE A 11 8.28 -6.51 19.67
CA ILE A 11 7.15 -6.43 18.73
C ILE A 11 6.40 -7.77 18.67
N ILE A 12 7.14 -8.88 18.59
CA ILE A 12 6.57 -10.24 18.52
C ILE A 12 5.69 -10.54 19.74
N PRO A 13 6.21 -10.52 21.00
CA PRO A 13 5.40 -10.85 22.16
C PRO A 13 4.24 -9.88 22.38
N LEU A 14 4.38 -8.61 21.99
CA LEU A 14 3.27 -7.65 22.07
C LEU A 14 2.15 -7.98 21.08
N LEU A 15 2.47 -8.40 19.86
CA LEU A 15 1.50 -8.80 18.83
C LEU A 15 0.84 -10.16 19.11
N GLU A 16 1.52 -11.04 19.82
CA GLU A 16 1.00 -12.35 20.22
C GLU A 16 0.18 -12.32 21.51
N HIS A 17 0.22 -11.21 22.25
CA HIS A 17 -0.53 -11.02 23.49
C HIS A 17 -2.05 -11.17 23.28
N GLU A 18 -2.80 -11.59 24.30
CA GLU A 18 -4.25 -11.79 24.19
C GLU A 18 -5.04 -10.47 24.09
N ASP A 19 -4.62 -9.45 24.85
CA ASP A 19 -5.23 -8.12 24.85
C ASP A 19 -4.98 -7.35 23.53
N THR A 20 -6.07 -6.94 22.88
CA THR A 20 -6.06 -6.16 21.64
C THR A 20 -5.36 -4.81 21.77
N ASN A 21 -5.41 -4.17 22.93
CA ASN A 21 -4.71 -2.91 23.18
C ASN A 21 -3.19 -3.09 23.20
N VAL A 22 -2.73 -4.22 23.77
CA VAL A 22 -1.30 -4.58 23.79
C VAL A 22 -0.83 -4.91 22.38
N GLN A 23 -1.63 -5.64 21.61
CA GLN A 23 -1.36 -5.91 20.19
C GLN A 23 -1.27 -4.61 19.37
N PHE A 24 -2.21 -3.68 19.58
CA PHE A 24 -2.18 -2.37 18.94
C PHE A 24 -0.89 -1.60 19.27
N PHE A 25 -0.46 -1.65 20.53
CA PHE A 25 0.79 -1.02 20.95
C PHE A 25 2.01 -1.69 20.30
N GLY A 26 2.00 -3.02 20.15
CA GLY A 26 3.01 -3.77 19.40
C GLY A 26 3.09 -3.33 17.94
N ALA A 27 1.95 -3.31 17.24
CA ALA A 27 1.88 -2.87 15.84
C ALA A 27 2.30 -1.41 15.67
N HIS A 28 1.88 -0.53 16.58
CA HIS A 28 2.26 0.87 16.55
C HIS A 28 3.75 1.08 16.82
N THR A 29 4.32 0.30 17.74
CA THR A 29 5.75 0.32 18.02
C THR A 29 6.53 -0.10 16.77
N ALA A 30 6.11 -1.16 16.08
CA ALA A 30 6.73 -1.57 14.81
C ALA A 30 6.72 -0.44 13.78
N GLN A 31 5.57 0.20 13.58
CA GLN A 31 5.41 1.32 12.66
C GLN A 31 6.35 2.49 12.97
N VAL A 32 6.34 2.98 14.22
CA VAL A 32 7.17 4.13 14.63
C VAL A 32 8.66 3.79 14.56
N LYS A 33 9.03 2.55 14.89
CA LYS A 33 10.42 2.07 14.82
C LYS A 33 10.97 2.02 13.41
N ILE A 34 10.18 1.49 12.48
CA ILE A 34 10.57 1.41 11.07
C ILE A 34 10.60 2.80 10.44
N ALA A 35 9.60 3.65 10.71
CA ALA A 35 9.54 4.98 10.10
C ALA A 35 10.62 5.93 10.65
N GLY A 36 10.82 5.94 11.97
CA GLY A 36 11.64 6.95 12.66
C GLY A 36 13.07 6.54 13.00
N ASP A 37 13.30 5.29 13.42
CA ASP A 37 14.59 4.85 13.98
C ASP A 37 15.39 3.94 13.02
N TRP A 38 15.01 3.88 11.73
CA TRP A 38 15.65 2.98 10.76
C TRP A 38 17.15 3.21 10.61
N GLU A 39 17.62 4.45 10.66
CA GLU A 39 19.05 4.78 10.50
C GLU A 39 19.91 4.24 11.66
N GLN A 40 19.31 3.97 12.81
CA GLN A 40 19.99 3.35 13.95
C GLN A 40 20.01 1.81 13.84
N PHE A 41 19.30 1.23 12.87
CA PHE A 41 19.19 -0.20 12.70
C PHE A 41 20.42 -0.78 11.98
N PRO A 42 21.04 -1.86 12.50
CA PRO A 42 22.20 -2.46 11.86
C PRO A 42 21.88 -2.97 10.45
N SER A 43 22.52 -2.40 9.43
CA SER A 43 22.19 -2.67 8.03
C SER A 43 22.38 -4.14 7.61
N GLN A 44 23.19 -4.91 8.34
CA GLN A 44 23.37 -6.35 8.18
C GLN A 44 22.14 -7.18 8.57
N ASN A 45 21.31 -6.66 9.48
CA ASN A 45 20.11 -7.36 9.96
C ASN A 45 18.85 -6.97 9.18
N ALA A 46 18.98 -6.10 8.17
CA ALA A 46 17.87 -5.51 7.42
C ALA A 46 16.99 -6.57 6.73
N GLU A 47 17.60 -7.65 6.26
CA GLU A 47 16.88 -8.78 5.68
C GLU A 47 16.15 -9.62 6.72
N GLY A 48 16.74 -9.80 7.91
CA GLY A 48 16.09 -10.50 9.02
C GLY A 48 14.81 -9.80 9.44
N ILE A 49 14.86 -8.47 9.60
CA ILE A 49 13.67 -7.71 10.00
C ILE A 49 12.60 -7.67 8.90
N LYS A 50 12.99 -7.58 7.62
CA LYS A 50 12.09 -7.76 6.47
C LYS A 50 11.28 -9.04 6.63
N ASN A 51 11.96 -10.17 6.80
CA ASN A 51 11.30 -11.47 6.90
C ASN A 51 10.37 -11.55 8.12
N VAL A 52 10.81 -11.03 9.28
CA VAL A 52 10.00 -11.00 10.51
C VAL A 52 8.74 -10.17 10.33
N VAL A 53 8.83 -8.95 9.78
CA VAL A 53 7.65 -8.07 9.63
C VAL A 53 6.66 -8.63 8.61
N VAL A 54 7.14 -9.21 7.51
CA VAL A 54 6.28 -9.89 6.52
C VAL A 54 5.54 -11.07 7.17
N GLN A 55 6.26 -11.92 7.91
CA GLN A 55 5.67 -13.08 8.59
C GLN A 55 4.67 -12.67 9.68
N LEU A 56 5.00 -11.68 10.50
CA LEU A 56 4.09 -11.15 11.53
C LEU A 56 2.82 -10.58 10.92
N THR A 57 2.94 -9.88 9.79
CA THR A 57 1.78 -9.32 9.08
C THR A 57 0.90 -10.45 8.54
N ALA A 58 1.48 -11.44 7.86
CA ALA A 58 0.74 -12.59 7.37
C ALA A 58 0.06 -13.40 8.49
N HIS A 59 0.77 -13.60 9.61
CA HIS A 59 0.21 -14.23 10.80
C HIS A 59 -0.95 -13.42 11.39
N ALA A 60 -0.82 -12.09 11.49
CA ALA A 60 -1.90 -11.23 11.98
C ALA A 60 -3.15 -11.28 11.09
N ILE A 61 -2.98 -11.37 9.76
CA ILE A 61 -4.08 -11.52 8.81
C ILE A 61 -4.81 -12.85 9.05
N THR A 62 -4.07 -13.96 9.06
CA THR A 62 -4.62 -15.31 9.24
C THR A 62 -5.26 -15.50 10.62
N ALA A 63 -4.70 -14.88 11.66
CA ALA A 63 -5.28 -14.82 13.00
C ALA A 63 -6.49 -13.86 13.10
N ARG A 64 -6.92 -13.24 11.98
CA ARG A 64 -8.04 -12.30 11.90
C ARG A 64 -7.98 -11.19 12.96
N ARG A 65 -6.78 -10.63 13.16
CA ARG A 65 -6.58 -9.49 14.06
C ARG A 65 -7.40 -8.29 13.58
N SER A 66 -7.69 -7.36 14.49
CA SER A 66 -8.55 -6.22 14.18
C SER A 66 -8.00 -5.36 13.03
N LYS A 67 -8.89 -4.74 12.24
CA LYS A 67 -8.50 -3.91 11.09
C LYS A 67 -7.52 -2.79 11.44
N ILE A 68 -7.61 -2.25 12.65
CA ILE A 68 -6.71 -1.18 13.10
C ILE A 68 -5.28 -1.69 13.35
N ILE A 69 -5.12 -2.94 13.81
CA ILE A 69 -3.83 -3.60 13.96
C ILE A 69 -3.25 -3.90 12.58
N LEU A 70 -4.05 -4.50 11.69
CA LEU A 70 -3.64 -4.81 10.33
C LEU A 70 -3.20 -3.55 9.57
N ARG A 71 -3.96 -2.46 9.65
CA ARG A 71 -3.57 -1.18 9.05
C ARG A 71 -2.20 -0.70 9.53
N LYS A 72 -1.92 -0.78 10.83
CA LYS A 72 -0.60 -0.39 11.38
C LYS A 72 0.52 -1.27 10.86
N LEU A 73 0.29 -2.57 10.76
CA LEU A 73 1.27 -3.51 10.21
C LEU A 73 1.51 -3.29 8.71
N PHE A 74 0.46 -3.00 7.94
CA PHE A 74 0.59 -2.64 6.53
C PHE A 74 1.37 -1.34 6.34
N VAL A 75 1.08 -0.30 7.13
CA VAL A 75 1.85 0.95 7.09
C VAL A 75 3.31 0.73 7.50
N ALA A 76 3.55 -0.09 8.53
CA ALA A 76 4.90 -0.46 8.97
C ALA A 76 5.66 -1.22 7.86
N LEU A 77 4.99 -2.14 7.18
CA LEU A 77 5.53 -2.92 6.07
C LEU A 77 5.87 -2.04 4.85
N THR A 78 4.97 -1.13 4.48
CA THR A 78 5.22 -0.15 3.40
C THR A 78 6.39 0.77 3.77
N SER A 79 6.42 1.27 5.01
CA SER A 79 7.54 2.09 5.51
C SER A 79 8.86 1.34 5.41
N LEU A 80 8.87 0.03 5.70
CA LEU A 80 10.06 -0.81 5.58
C LEU A 80 10.53 -0.94 4.13
N ALA A 81 9.59 -1.17 3.20
CA ALA A 81 9.90 -1.21 1.78
C ALA A 81 10.48 0.12 1.29
N LEU A 82 9.91 1.25 1.71
CA LEU A 82 10.42 2.59 1.39
C LEU A 82 11.85 2.84 1.90
N LYS A 83 12.30 2.11 2.92
CA LYS A 83 13.69 2.16 3.43
C LYS A 83 14.63 1.18 2.73
N LEU A 84 14.11 0.04 2.26
CA LEU A 84 14.93 -1.05 1.69
C LEU A 84 15.07 -0.99 0.18
N VAL A 85 14.09 -0.42 -0.52
CA VAL A 85 14.09 -0.35 -1.98
C VAL A 85 15.03 0.73 -2.51
N PRO A 86 15.02 1.97 -1.99
CA PRO A 86 15.85 3.03 -2.55
C PRO A 86 17.33 2.95 -2.17
N GLY A 87 18.19 3.53 -3.02
CA GLY A 87 19.56 3.89 -2.63
C GLY A 87 20.62 2.79 -2.74
N ARG A 88 20.27 1.60 -3.26
CA ARG A 88 21.25 0.53 -3.58
C ARG A 88 20.91 -0.16 -4.88
N LEU A 89 21.93 -0.50 -5.67
CA LEU A 89 21.84 -1.43 -6.79
C LEU A 89 22.74 -2.65 -6.50
N PRO A 90 22.20 -3.89 -6.50
CA PRO A 90 20.77 -4.24 -6.64
C PRO A 90 19.94 -3.83 -5.40
N THR A 91 18.63 -3.63 -5.59
CA THR A 91 17.70 -3.37 -4.49
C THR A 91 17.65 -4.54 -3.51
N ARG A 92 17.46 -4.27 -2.22
CA ARG A 92 17.34 -5.33 -1.19
C ARG A 92 15.98 -6.00 -1.18
N TRP A 93 15.01 -5.44 -1.90
CA TRP A 93 13.65 -5.96 -1.96
C TRP A 93 13.01 -5.69 -3.33
N PRO A 94 13.46 -6.39 -4.39
CA PRO A 94 12.81 -6.32 -5.68
C PRO A 94 11.38 -6.86 -5.56
N ASP A 95 10.47 -6.31 -6.36
CA ASP A 95 9.08 -6.76 -6.49
C ASP A 95 8.36 -6.96 -5.14
N TRP A 96 8.67 -6.09 -4.17
CA TRP A 96 8.25 -6.28 -2.77
C TRP A 96 6.73 -6.40 -2.61
N ILE A 97 5.95 -5.70 -3.44
CA ILE A 97 4.49 -5.76 -3.46
C ILE A 97 4.04 -7.17 -3.87
N MET A 98 4.55 -7.68 -4.99
CA MET A 98 4.27 -9.04 -5.48
C MET A 98 4.67 -10.09 -4.45
N ALA A 99 5.85 -9.94 -3.82
CA ALA A 99 6.33 -10.85 -2.81
C ALA A 99 5.40 -10.90 -1.58
N CYS A 100 4.92 -9.74 -1.12
CA CYS A 100 3.97 -9.66 0.00
C CYS A 100 2.62 -10.28 -0.36
N VAL A 101 2.05 -9.93 -1.52
CA VAL A 101 0.77 -10.48 -1.99
C VAL A 101 0.85 -12.00 -2.13
N THR A 102 1.92 -12.52 -2.75
CA THR A 102 2.13 -13.96 -2.91
C THR A 102 2.22 -14.67 -1.57
N MET A 103 2.94 -14.08 -0.60
CA MET A 103 3.05 -14.63 0.76
C MET A 103 1.69 -14.64 1.48
N PHE A 104 0.95 -13.53 1.42
CA PHE A 104 -0.34 -13.42 2.10
C PHE A 104 -1.35 -14.41 1.52
N SER A 105 -1.50 -14.44 0.19
CA SER A 105 -2.39 -15.37 -0.49
C SER A 105 -1.97 -16.83 -0.29
N GLY A 106 -0.67 -17.13 -0.33
CA GLY A 106 -0.13 -18.48 -0.10
C GLY A 106 -0.40 -19.03 1.30
N LEU A 107 -0.54 -18.14 2.31
CA LEU A 107 -0.91 -18.51 3.68
C LEU A 107 -2.43 -18.51 3.92
N GLY A 108 -3.24 -18.37 2.87
CA GLY A 108 -4.71 -18.37 2.98
C GLY A 108 -5.28 -17.08 3.55
N SER A 109 -4.58 -15.96 3.38
CA SER A 109 -5.13 -14.64 3.72
C SER A 109 -6.39 -14.38 2.89
N PRO A 110 -7.44 -13.82 3.50
CA PRO A 110 -8.66 -13.55 2.76
C PRO A 110 -8.43 -12.38 1.79
N THR A 111 -9.13 -12.40 0.66
CA THR A 111 -8.90 -11.48 -0.47
C THR A 111 -9.05 -10.02 -0.04
N GLU A 112 -9.96 -9.73 0.90
CA GLU A 112 -10.14 -8.37 1.41
C GLU A 112 -8.89 -7.79 2.09
N SER A 113 -8.08 -8.64 2.72
CA SER A 113 -6.84 -8.19 3.38
C SER A 113 -5.75 -7.84 2.35
N VAL A 114 -5.76 -8.52 1.20
CA VAL A 114 -4.86 -8.20 0.08
C VAL A 114 -5.24 -6.86 -0.52
N HIS A 115 -6.53 -6.61 -0.76
CA HIS A 115 -7.02 -5.33 -1.26
C HIS A 115 -6.76 -4.18 -0.28
N ASP A 116 -7.01 -4.40 1.02
CA ASP A 116 -6.72 -3.41 2.07
C ASP A 116 -5.21 -3.08 2.12
N PHE A 117 -4.34 -4.09 1.98
CA PHE A 117 -2.89 -3.88 1.89
C PHE A 117 -2.50 -3.03 0.67
N LEU A 118 -2.99 -3.38 -0.53
CA LEU A 118 -2.68 -2.66 -1.77
C LEU A 118 -3.16 -1.20 -1.73
N ALA A 119 -4.34 -0.95 -1.18
CA ALA A 119 -4.84 0.41 -0.96
C ALA A 119 -3.90 1.21 -0.04
N ILE A 120 -3.45 0.63 1.07
CA ILE A 120 -2.51 1.29 2.00
C ILE A 120 -1.15 1.53 1.35
N VAL A 121 -0.66 0.61 0.51
CA VAL A 121 0.58 0.83 -0.24
C VAL A 121 0.47 2.08 -1.11
N ALA A 122 -0.62 2.23 -1.85
CA ALA A 122 -0.85 3.41 -2.69
C ALA A 122 -0.95 4.70 -1.85
N GLU A 123 -1.73 4.70 -0.76
CA GLU A 123 -1.85 5.85 0.16
C GLU A 123 -0.49 6.28 0.72
N GLU A 124 0.26 5.33 1.28
CA GLU A 124 1.51 5.63 1.97
C GLU A 124 2.59 6.10 1.00
N VAL A 125 2.75 5.44 -0.15
CA VAL A 125 3.74 5.85 -1.16
C VAL A 125 3.41 7.23 -1.73
N GLY A 126 2.12 7.54 -1.94
CA GLY A 126 1.68 8.87 -2.38
C GLY A 126 1.91 9.96 -1.34
N SER A 127 1.85 9.61 -0.06
CA SER A 127 2.05 10.55 1.05
C SER A 127 3.51 10.86 1.37
N VAL A 128 4.45 9.98 1.02
CA VAL A 128 5.86 10.16 1.39
C VAL A 128 6.56 11.14 0.44
N ASP A 129 7.15 12.19 1.02
CA ASP A 129 7.97 13.16 0.29
C ASP A 129 9.36 12.58 -0.03
N LEU A 130 9.40 11.65 -0.98
CA LEU A 130 10.64 11.11 -1.54
C LEU A 130 11.21 12.08 -2.59
N LEU A 131 12.53 12.22 -2.63
CA LEU A 131 13.22 13.09 -3.58
C LEU A 131 14.04 12.28 -4.60
N GLY A 132 14.17 12.83 -5.81
CA GLY A 132 15.10 12.37 -6.84
C GLY A 132 14.93 10.90 -7.26
N SER A 133 16.05 10.17 -7.30
CA SER A 133 16.12 8.78 -7.76
C SER A 133 15.36 7.80 -6.87
N SER A 134 15.28 8.07 -5.57
CA SER A 134 14.50 7.24 -4.63
C SER A 134 13.02 7.26 -4.95
N LYS A 135 12.46 8.43 -5.30
CA LYS A 135 11.07 8.56 -5.74
C LYS A 135 10.83 7.77 -7.02
N LEU A 136 11.72 7.90 -8.00
CA LEU A 136 11.61 7.19 -9.28
C LEU A 136 11.61 5.67 -9.09
N GLN A 137 12.52 5.13 -8.25
CA GLN A 137 12.58 3.68 -8.00
C GLN A 137 11.30 3.13 -7.36
N ILE A 138 10.74 3.84 -6.38
CA ILE A 138 9.49 3.44 -5.73
C ILE A 138 8.30 3.54 -6.70
N GLN A 139 8.22 4.63 -7.46
CA GLN A 139 7.16 4.84 -8.46
C GLN A 139 7.22 3.81 -9.59
N GLN A 140 8.42 3.41 -10.01
CA GLN A 140 8.61 2.33 -10.95
C GLN A 140 8.06 1.02 -10.39
N THR A 141 8.36 0.70 -9.12
CA THR A 141 7.85 -0.51 -8.47
C THR A 141 6.32 -0.55 -8.40
N LEU A 142 5.67 0.59 -8.14
CA LEU A 142 4.21 0.70 -8.22
C LEU A 142 3.70 0.47 -9.63
N THR A 143 4.34 1.09 -10.62
CA THR A 143 3.97 0.97 -12.04
C THR A 143 4.05 -0.48 -12.50
N ASP A 144 5.12 -1.19 -12.13
CA ASP A 144 5.34 -2.58 -12.49
C ASP A 144 4.34 -3.52 -11.80
N SER A 145 3.78 -3.10 -10.66
CA SER A 145 2.79 -3.87 -9.90
C SER A 145 1.35 -3.71 -10.40
N ILE A 146 1.07 -2.69 -11.24
CA ILE A 146 -0.26 -2.40 -11.78
C ILE A 146 -0.97 -3.63 -12.36
N PRO A 147 -0.35 -4.45 -13.24
CA PRO A 147 -1.06 -5.56 -13.87
C PRO A 147 -1.58 -6.58 -12.84
N MET A 148 -0.82 -6.81 -11.77
CA MET A 148 -1.24 -7.71 -10.69
C MET A 148 -2.38 -7.10 -9.87
N VAL A 149 -2.31 -5.80 -9.55
CA VAL A 149 -3.38 -5.11 -8.81
C VAL A 149 -4.69 -5.18 -9.60
N THR A 150 -4.65 -4.82 -10.89
CA THR A 150 -5.81 -4.90 -11.78
C THR A 150 -6.34 -6.32 -11.89
N HIS A 151 -5.47 -7.32 -12.04
CA HIS A 151 -5.89 -8.72 -12.09
C HIS A 151 -6.57 -9.16 -10.78
N THR A 152 -6.00 -8.83 -9.62
CA THR A 152 -6.56 -9.22 -8.31
C THR A 152 -7.95 -8.60 -8.09
N ILE A 153 -8.13 -7.34 -8.46
CA ILE A 153 -9.42 -6.64 -8.40
C ILE A 153 -10.43 -7.29 -9.35
N ASN A 154 -10.06 -7.48 -10.62
CA ASN A 154 -10.96 -8.07 -11.61
C ASN A 154 -11.41 -9.48 -11.22
N THR A 155 -10.49 -10.34 -10.75
CA THR A 155 -10.83 -11.68 -10.29
C THR A 155 -11.89 -11.65 -9.18
N THR A 156 -11.82 -10.67 -8.27
CA THR A 156 -12.80 -10.51 -7.19
C THR A 156 -14.17 -10.03 -7.70
N LEU A 157 -14.18 -9.11 -8.67
CA LEU A 157 -15.40 -8.57 -9.26
C LEU A 157 -16.09 -9.56 -10.21
N GLU A 158 -15.32 -10.38 -10.91
CA GLU A 158 -15.80 -11.39 -11.85
C GLU A 158 -16.30 -12.66 -11.16
N SER A 159 -15.81 -12.98 -9.96
CA SER A 159 -16.24 -14.16 -9.20
C SER A 159 -17.59 -14.02 -8.48
N LEU A 160 -18.46 -13.08 -8.91
CA LEU A 160 -19.83 -12.99 -8.41
C LEU A 160 -20.65 -14.24 -8.81
N PRO A 161 -21.45 -14.83 -7.90
CA PRO A 161 -21.83 -14.35 -6.56
C PRO A 161 -20.97 -14.92 -5.40
N VAL A 162 -19.85 -15.57 -5.68
CA VAL A 162 -19.00 -16.24 -4.67
C VAL A 162 -18.31 -15.20 -3.77
N SER A 163 -17.95 -14.05 -4.32
CA SER A 163 -17.33 -12.95 -3.57
C SER A 163 -18.27 -12.35 -2.53
N THR A 164 -17.75 -12.13 -1.34
CA THR A 164 -18.48 -11.47 -0.26
C THR A 164 -18.61 -9.97 -0.51
N ALA A 165 -19.62 -9.35 0.10
CA ALA A 165 -19.81 -7.89 0.03
C ALA A 165 -18.60 -7.11 0.57
N LEU A 166 -17.85 -7.66 1.54
CA LEU A 166 -16.65 -7.05 2.09
C LEU A 166 -15.49 -7.08 1.09
N GLU A 167 -15.28 -8.20 0.41
CA GLU A 167 -14.26 -8.32 -0.64
C GLU A 167 -14.50 -7.33 -1.78
N ILE A 168 -15.75 -7.20 -2.23
CA ILE A 168 -16.13 -6.24 -3.27
C ILE A 168 -15.88 -4.80 -2.82
N GLN A 169 -16.28 -4.44 -1.60
CA GLN A 169 -16.04 -3.09 -1.05
C GLN A 169 -14.53 -2.79 -0.95
N SER A 170 -13.73 -3.76 -0.51
CA SER A 170 -12.27 -3.58 -0.43
C SER A 170 -11.63 -3.46 -1.81
N ALA A 171 -12.10 -4.22 -2.80
CA ALA A 171 -11.61 -4.16 -4.18
C ALA A 171 -11.89 -2.80 -4.83
N ILE A 172 -13.11 -2.27 -4.67
CA ILE A 172 -13.48 -0.93 -5.17
C ILE A 172 -12.63 0.14 -4.49
N LYS A 173 -12.48 0.07 -3.16
CA LYS A 173 -11.63 1.03 -2.43
C LYS A 173 -10.18 0.99 -2.92
N CYS A 174 -9.65 -0.21 -3.18
CA CYS A 174 -8.31 -0.38 -3.72
C CYS A 174 -8.19 0.28 -5.10
N ASP A 175 -9.17 0.07 -5.99
CA ASP A 175 -9.20 0.70 -7.32
C ASP A 175 -9.22 2.22 -7.26
N ASP A 176 -10.12 2.80 -6.46
CA ASP A 176 -10.25 4.25 -6.26
C ASP A 176 -8.93 4.87 -5.77
N THR A 177 -8.28 4.21 -4.82
CA THR A 177 -7.02 4.70 -4.23
C THR A 177 -5.87 4.61 -5.23
N CYS A 178 -5.76 3.50 -5.97
CA CYS A 178 -4.70 3.30 -6.97
C CYS A 178 -4.85 4.24 -8.18
N THR A 179 -6.08 4.58 -8.57
CA THR A 179 -6.34 5.46 -9.71
C THR A 179 -6.01 6.93 -9.43
N VAL A 180 -6.28 7.42 -8.21
CA VAL A 180 -5.89 8.77 -7.77
C VAL A 180 -4.37 8.95 -7.88
N GLU A 181 -3.59 7.99 -7.42
CA GLU A 181 -2.13 8.04 -7.51
C GLU A 181 -1.61 8.05 -8.94
N ARG A 182 -2.25 7.30 -9.85
CA ARG A 182 -1.91 7.30 -11.29
C ARG A 182 -1.95 8.71 -11.89
N SER A 183 -2.90 9.54 -11.45
CA SER A 183 -3.08 10.92 -11.94
C SER A 183 -2.05 11.92 -11.42
N ASN A 184 -1.38 11.61 -10.30
CA ASN A 184 -0.41 12.49 -9.65
C ASN A 184 1.03 12.31 -10.15
N THR A 185 1.30 11.35 -11.04
CA THR A 185 2.65 11.14 -11.59
C THR A 185 3.03 12.26 -12.58
N PRO A 186 4.16 12.99 -12.38
CA PRO A 186 4.54 14.12 -13.23
C PRO A 186 4.66 13.76 -14.72
N GLU A 187 5.11 12.55 -15.03
CA GLU A 187 5.23 12.07 -16.42
C GLU A 187 3.86 11.93 -17.11
N GLN A 188 2.83 11.43 -16.41
CA GLN A 188 1.48 11.32 -16.95
C GLN A 188 0.79 12.70 -17.04
N VAL A 189 1.05 13.61 -16.10
CA VAL A 189 0.56 15.00 -16.16
C VAL A 189 1.19 15.77 -17.33
N VAL A 190 2.47 15.54 -17.60
CA VAL A 190 3.17 16.12 -18.77
C VAL A 190 2.67 15.49 -20.07
N MET A 191 2.48 14.17 -20.13
CA MET A 191 1.89 13.48 -21.30
C MET A 191 0.44 13.93 -21.58
N ALA A 192 -0.36 14.13 -20.53
CA ALA A 192 -1.74 14.61 -20.62
C ALA A 192 -1.82 16.08 -21.07
N ARG A 193 -0.88 16.94 -20.65
CA ARG A 193 -0.75 18.33 -21.13
C ARG A 193 -0.16 18.44 -22.54
N ALA A 194 0.67 17.47 -22.94
CA ALA A 194 1.27 17.40 -24.27
C ALA A 194 0.34 16.83 -25.36
N GLY A 195 -0.90 16.42 -25.03
CA GLY A 195 -1.87 15.90 -25.99
C GLY A 195 -1.48 14.54 -26.61
N LEU A 196 -0.41 13.91 -26.13
CA LEU A 196 0.10 12.62 -26.60
C LEU A 196 -0.39 11.51 -25.68
N SER A 197 -1.71 11.32 -25.58
CA SER A 197 -2.26 10.13 -24.93
C SER A 197 -2.02 8.93 -25.85
N LYS A 198 -1.08 8.05 -25.50
CA LYS A 198 -1.02 6.71 -26.08
C LYS A 198 -2.41 6.06 -25.93
N SER A 199 -2.99 5.67 -27.06
CA SER A 199 -4.05 4.68 -27.09
C SER A 199 -3.48 3.35 -26.59
N SER A 200 -3.94 2.86 -25.45
CA SER A 200 -4.03 1.43 -25.17
C SER A 200 -4.96 1.21 -23.99
N GLY A 201 -6.18 0.76 -24.30
CA GLY A 201 -6.78 -0.39 -23.62
C GLY A 201 -7.34 -0.28 -22.20
N GLU A 202 -7.19 0.80 -21.44
CA GLU A 202 -7.60 0.77 -20.01
C GLU A 202 -8.72 1.74 -19.61
N ARG A 203 -9.38 2.39 -20.58
CA ARG A 203 -10.45 3.37 -20.29
C ARG A 203 -11.88 2.89 -20.56
N LEU A 204 -12.12 1.60 -20.75
CA LEU A 204 -13.41 1.11 -21.28
C LEU A 204 -14.15 0.00 -20.51
N PHE A 205 -13.66 -0.53 -19.38
CA PHE A 205 -14.33 -1.71 -18.79
C PHE A 205 -15.38 -1.44 -17.70
N PHE A 206 -15.39 -0.27 -17.04
CA PHE A 206 -16.40 0.01 -16.01
C PHE A 206 -17.78 0.47 -16.54
N ARG A 207 -18.01 0.47 -17.85
CA ARG A 207 -19.30 0.83 -18.44
C ARG A 207 -20.22 -0.37 -18.73
N HIS A 208 -19.79 -1.60 -18.44
CA HIS A 208 -20.55 -2.83 -18.76
C HIS A 208 -21.16 -3.58 -17.57
N LEU A 209 -20.85 -3.18 -16.33
CA LEU A 209 -21.61 -3.63 -15.16
C LEU A 209 -22.68 -2.58 -14.88
N GLY A 210 -23.91 -2.84 -15.33
CA GLY A 210 -25.11 -2.03 -15.08
C GLY A 210 -25.54 -2.00 -13.61
N VAL A 211 -24.61 -1.81 -12.70
CA VAL A 211 -24.80 -1.69 -11.25
C VAL A 211 -24.13 -0.40 -10.80
N ILE A 212 -24.71 0.73 -11.21
CA ILE A 212 -24.78 2.04 -10.53
C ILE A 212 -25.44 2.99 -11.55
N GLY A 213 -26.70 3.33 -11.29
CA GLY A 213 -27.47 4.28 -12.09
C GLY A 213 -26.89 5.70 -12.05
N PRO A 214 -27.25 6.56 -13.02
CA PRO A 214 -26.58 7.83 -13.24
C PRO A 214 -27.11 8.87 -12.27
N LYS A 215 -26.21 9.40 -11.43
CA LYS A 215 -26.18 10.78 -10.88
C LYS A 215 -25.42 10.76 -9.56
N THR A 216 -24.13 11.06 -9.60
CA THR A 216 -23.62 12.12 -8.74
C THR A 216 -22.55 12.87 -9.51
N SER A 217 -22.87 14.12 -9.82
CA SER A 217 -21.92 15.15 -10.16
C SER A 217 -20.98 15.30 -8.97
N TRP A 218 -19.79 14.70 -9.04
CA TRP A 218 -18.68 15.09 -8.18
C TRP A 218 -17.93 16.20 -8.89
N LYS A 219 -18.47 17.41 -8.73
CA LYS A 219 -17.66 18.62 -8.81
C LYS A 219 -16.54 18.46 -7.78
N SER A 220 -15.31 18.25 -8.24
CA SER A 220 -14.13 18.58 -7.45
C SER A 220 -14.03 20.11 -7.37
N SER A 221 -14.85 20.69 -6.52
CA SER A 221 -14.68 22.06 -6.03
C SER A 221 -13.80 21.99 -4.79
N LYS A 222 -12.48 22.08 -5.00
CA LYS A 222 -11.49 22.65 -4.08
C LYS A 222 -10.11 22.54 -4.73
N CYS A 223 -9.77 23.55 -5.54
CA CYS A 223 -8.40 24.01 -5.84
C CYS A 223 -8.41 25.06 -6.97
N THR A 224 -9.17 26.16 -6.82
CA THR A 224 -8.97 27.38 -7.63
C THR A 224 -9.59 28.57 -6.92
N GLU A 225 -8.85 29.12 -5.96
CA GLU A 225 -8.93 30.45 -5.33
C GLU A 225 -7.87 30.35 -4.21
N GLU A 226 -6.72 31.01 -4.17
CA GLU A 226 -6.23 32.25 -4.74
C GLU A 226 -4.80 32.01 -5.24
N ILE A 227 -4.43 32.52 -6.41
CA ILE A 227 -3.12 33.11 -6.74
C ILE A 227 -3.38 33.85 -8.05
N LEU A 228 -3.76 35.13 -7.94
CA LEU A 228 -3.48 36.14 -8.96
C LEU A 228 -3.58 37.51 -8.30
N ALA A 229 -2.50 38.29 -8.50
CA ALA A 229 -2.35 39.72 -8.31
C ALA A 229 -1.92 40.24 -6.93
N THR A 230 -0.61 40.42 -6.77
CA THR A 230 -0.01 41.75 -6.54
C THR A 230 1.48 41.66 -6.93
N PRO A 231 2.15 42.77 -7.30
CA PRO A 231 1.77 44.17 -7.10
C PRO A 231 0.97 44.80 -8.25
#